data_AF-A0A7Y7DD67-F1
#
_entry.id   AF-A0A7Y7DD67-F1
#
_cell.length_a   1.000
_cell.length_b   1.000
_cell.length_c   1.000
_cell.angle_alpha   90.00
_cell.angle_beta   90.00
_cell.angle_gamma   90.00
#
_symmetry.space_group_name_H-M   'P 1'
#
loop_
_entity.id
_entity.type
_entity.pdbx_description
1 polymer ?
#
loop_
_entity_poly.entity_id
_entity_poly.type
_entity_poly.pdbx_seq_one_letter_code
_entity_poly.pdbx_strand_id
1 'polypeptide(L)'
;MTIKPFPFVGILISGLCLGAAGSEIVERRVPMSDRFLDFFESYCLKPLKTGTFPDLTHLVRVQITSEDVDFLHPRDGFSLSYTSGSCYVSDELGHFNLERDRAQLESSLEELRDTYTPDLPRDHSLEPEWSIGWMEGPTGDPRRWGIFMMFGAGFSQPLLSITYPEEGPKPPTEFAP
;
A
#
# COMPACT_ATOMS: atom_id res chain seq x y z
N MET A 1 -29.08 0.48 -58.83
CA MET A 1 -27.61 0.56 -58.69
C MET A 1 -27.32 0.28 -57.23
N THR A 2 -26.87 -0.94 -56.92
CA THR A 2 -26.87 -1.48 -55.55
C THR A 2 -25.42 -1.61 -55.08
N ILE A 3 -25.02 -0.76 -54.13
CA ILE A 3 -23.66 -0.73 -53.57
C ILE A 3 -23.54 -1.93 -52.61
N LYS A 4 -22.64 -2.87 -52.91
CA LYS A 4 -22.31 -3.99 -52.00
C LYS A 4 -21.32 -3.51 -50.92
N PRO A 5 -21.64 -3.62 -49.62
CA PRO A 5 -20.71 -3.28 -48.56
C PRO A 5 -19.91 -4.52 -48.14
N PHE A 6 -18.62 -4.58 -48.47
CA PHE A 6 -17.59 -5.42 -47.83
C PHE A 6 -16.23 -4.81 -48.23
N PRO A 7 -15.27 -4.48 -47.32
CA PRO A 7 -14.73 -5.38 -46.30
C PRO A 7 -14.31 -4.69 -44.97
N PHE A 8 -14.99 -3.62 -44.52
CA PHE A 8 -14.56 -2.87 -43.33
C PHE A 8 -14.84 -3.58 -41.99
N VAL A 9 -15.79 -4.52 -41.95
CA VAL A 9 -16.18 -5.24 -40.73
C VAL A 9 -15.09 -6.23 -40.28
N GLY A 10 -14.34 -6.83 -41.21
CA GLY A 10 -13.28 -7.79 -40.88
C GLY A 10 -12.08 -7.16 -40.15
N ILE A 11 -11.72 -5.92 -40.50
CA ILE A 11 -10.59 -5.19 -39.92
C ILE A 11 -10.93 -4.70 -38.50
N LEU A 12 -12.17 -4.28 -38.26
CA LEU A 12 -12.63 -3.85 -36.93
C LEU A 12 -12.65 -5.01 -35.92
N ILE A 13 -13.09 -6.20 -36.33
CA ILE A 13 -13.16 -7.38 -35.44
C ILE A 13 -11.75 -7.89 -35.10
N SER A 14 -10.84 -7.93 -36.08
CA SER A 14 -9.46 -8.37 -35.85
C SER A 14 -8.64 -7.39 -35.01
N GLY A 15 -8.87 -6.07 -35.13
CA GLY A 15 -8.30 -5.06 -34.24
C GLY A 15 -8.79 -5.15 -32.79
N LEU A 16 -10.08 -5.46 -32.58
CA LEU A 16 -10.65 -5.61 -31.23
C LEU A 16 -10.11 -6.84 -30.49
N CYS A 17 -9.94 -7.97 -31.19
CA CYS A 17 -9.40 -9.20 -30.59
C CYS A 17 -7.92 -9.07 -30.21
N LEU A 18 -7.10 -8.35 -30.99
CA LEU A 18 -5.70 -8.07 -30.66
C LEU A 18 -5.57 -7.07 -29.50
N GLY A 19 -6.49 -6.11 -29.38
CA GLY A 19 -6.54 -5.18 -28.25
C GLY A 19 -6.87 -5.87 -26.92
N ALA A 20 -7.85 -6.79 -26.92
CA ALA A 20 -8.27 -7.52 -25.71
C ALA A 20 -7.21 -8.54 -25.24
N ALA A 21 -6.54 -9.23 -26.17
CA ALA A 21 -5.44 -10.13 -25.82
C ALA A 21 -4.19 -9.36 -25.31
N GLY A 22 -3.97 -8.14 -25.81
CA GLY A 22 -2.90 -7.26 -25.34
C GLY A 22 -3.14 -6.72 -23.94
N SER A 23 -4.37 -6.32 -23.61
CA SER A 23 -4.70 -5.83 -22.26
C SER A 23 -4.55 -6.91 -21.19
N GLU A 24 -4.94 -8.16 -21.49
CA GLU A 24 -4.78 -9.27 -20.54
C GLU A 24 -3.32 -9.69 -20.31
N ILE A 25 -2.41 -9.47 -21.27
CA ILE A 25 -0.98 -9.77 -21.11
C ILE A 25 -0.25 -8.65 -20.35
N VAL A 26 -0.71 -7.40 -20.46
CA VAL A 26 -0.13 -6.24 -19.76
C VAL A 26 -0.63 -6.15 -18.32
N GLU A 27 -1.90 -6.47 -18.04
CA GLU A 27 -2.43 -6.49 -16.66
C GLU A 27 -1.89 -7.65 -15.81
N ARG A 28 -1.17 -8.62 -16.40
CA ARG A 28 -0.75 -9.84 -15.71
C ARG A 28 0.57 -9.78 -14.92
N ARG A 29 1.21 -8.63 -14.68
CA ARG A 29 2.62 -8.66 -14.20
C ARG A 29 3.06 -7.64 -13.16
N VAL A 30 2.17 -7.05 -12.37
CA VAL A 30 2.63 -6.36 -11.15
C VAL A 30 2.48 -7.33 -9.97
N PRO A 31 3.57 -7.81 -9.35
CA PRO A 31 3.56 -8.59 -8.12
C PRO A 31 2.67 -7.96 -7.04
N MET A 32 2.08 -8.78 -6.18
CA MET A 32 1.24 -8.26 -5.09
C MET A 32 2.04 -7.40 -4.12
N SER A 33 3.30 -7.76 -3.85
CA SER A 33 4.27 -6.96 -3.09
C SER A 33 4.37 -5.54 -3.59
N ASP A 34 4.47 -5.37 -4.91
CA ASP A 34 4.73 -4.08 -5.53
C ASP A 34 3.47 -3.22 -5.44
N ARG A 35 2.29 -3.79 -5.67
CA ARG A 35 1.01 -3.08 -5.47
C ARG A 35 0.78 -2.67 -4.02
N PHE A 36 1.14 -3.55 -3.08
CA PHE A 36 1.01 -3.28 -1.65
C PHE A 36 1.94 -2.14 -1.21
N LEU A 37 3.17 -2.13 -1.70
CA LEU A 37 4.13 -1.06 -1.44
C LEU A 37 3.77 0.24 -2.15
N ASP A 38 3.30 0.20 -3.40
CA ASP A 38 2.82 1.39 -4.12
C ASP A 38 1.65 2.05 -3.38
N PHE A 39 0.77 1.22 -2.80
CA PHE A 39 -0.33 1.68 -1.96
C PHE A 39 0.21 2.31 -0.67
N PHE A 40 1.06 1.61 0.07
CA PHE A 40 1.70 2.15 1.28
C PHE A 40 2.47 3.46 1.01
N GLU A 41 3.24 3.52 -0.06
CA GLU A 41 3.97 4.72 -0.46
C GLU A 41 3.00 5.87 -0.74
N SER A 42 1.96 5.60 -1.53
CA SER A 42 1.03 6.63 -1.97
C SER A 42 0.21 7.23 -0.83
N TYR A 43 -0.19 6.41 0.14
CA TYR A 43 -1.05 6.85 1.24
C TYR A 43 -0.32 7.21 2.52
N CYS A 44 0.78 6.52 2.83
CA CYS A 44 1.49 6.71 4.08
C CYS A 44 2.82 7.46 3.95
N LEU A 45 3.60 7.25 2.87
CA LEU A 45 4.95 7.84 2.78
C LEU A 45 5.00 9.19 2.07
N LYS A 46 4.23 9.38 0.99
CA LYS A 46 4.18 10.66 0.26
C LYS A 46 3.95 11.89 1.14
N PRO A 47 3.07 11.85 2.17
CA PRO A 47 2.88 12.98 3.08
C PRO A 47 4.16 13.46 3.76
N LEU A 48 5.15 12.59 4.02
CA LEU A 48 6.43 13.01 4.59
C LEU A 48 7.20 14.00 3.72
N LYS A 49 7.11 13.84 2.39
CA LYS A 49 7.83 14.69 1.44
C LYS A 49 7.01 15.89 0.99
N THR A 50 5.71 15.70 0.80
CA THR A 50 4.83 16.71 0.21
C THR A 50 4.11 17.55 1.27
N GLY A 51 4.06 17.09 2.53
CA GLY A 51 3.22 17.66 3.57
C GLY A 51 1.71 17.55 3.31
N THR A 52 1.31 16.84 2.24
CA THR A 52 -0.07 16.77 1.77
C THR A 52 -0.54 15.33 1.77
N PHE A 53 -1.71 15.09 2.37
CA PHE A 53 -2.34 13.78 2.36
C PHE A 53 -3.11 13.55 1.05
N PRO A 54 -3.16 12.31 0.55
CA PRO A 54 -3.86 12.01 -0.68
C PRO A 54 -5.37 12.12 -0.53
N ASP A 55 -6.04 12.27 -1.66
CA ASP A 55 -7.48 12.08 -1.77
C ASP A 55 -7.85 10.62 -1.45
N LEU A 56 -8.88 10.39 -0.65
CA LEU A 56 -9.37 9.05 -0.28
C LEU A 56 -10.74 8.74 -0.92
N THR A 57 -11.27 9.61 -1.79
CA THR A 57 -12.61 9.44 -2.39
C THR A 57 -12.79 8.17 -3.22
N HIS A 58 -11.70 7.58 -3.68
CA HIS A 58 -11.67 6.32 -4.44
C HIS A 58 -11.56 5.08 -3.56
N LEU A 59 -11.40 5.24 -2.23
CA LEU A 59 -11.43 4.16 -1.26
C LEU A 59 -12.81 4.04 -0.62
N VAL A 60 -13.15 2.83 -0.20
CA VAL A 60 -14.41 2.56 0.49
C VAL A 60 -14.19 2.73 1.99
N ARG A 61 -14.85 3.72 2.60
CA ARG A 61 -14.81 3.93 4.05
C ARG A 61 -15.59 2.81 4.76
N VAL A 62 -14.95 2.15 5.72
CA VAL A 62 -15.52 1.08 6.53
C VAL A 62 -15.36 1.42 8.01
N GLN A 63 -16.45 1.30 8.76
CA GLN A 63 -16.43 1.52 10.21
C GLN A 63 -16.23 0.16 10.89
N ILE A 64 -15.09 -0.05 11.55
CA ILE A 64 -14.79 -1.33 12.25
C ILE A 64 -15.33 -1.30 13.67
N THR A 65 -15.06 -0.22 14.40
CA THR A 65 -15.61 0.03 15.75
C THR A 65 -16.24 1.41 15.81
N SER A 66 -16.81 1.84 16.95
CA SER A 66 -17.30 3.23 17.09
C SER A 66 -16.20 4.28 16.98
N GLU A 67 -14.94 3.87 17.17
CA GLU A 67 -13.77 4.73 17.24
C GLU A 67 -12.74 4.38 16.17
N ASP A 68 -12.95 3.38 15.31
CA ASP A 68 -11.97 2.99 14.28
C ASP A 68 -12.59 3.03 12.88
N VAL A 69 -11.96 3.81 12.00
CA VAL A 69 -12.33 4.00 10.60
C VAL A 69 -11.20 3.50 9.72
N ASP A 70 -11.55 2.58 8.84
CA ASP A 70 -10.67 2.05 7.81
C ASP A 70 -11.14 2.48 6.42
N PHE A 71 -10.21 2.48 5.48
CA PHE A 71 -10.45 2.71 4.07
C PHE A 71 -9.99 1.48 3.28
N LEU A 72 -10.89 0.85 2.55
CA LEU A 72 -10.58 -0.34 1.74
C LEU A 72 -10.37 0.03 0.27
N HIS A 73 -9.31 -0.49 -0.33
CA HIS A 73 -9.11 -0.46 -1.77
C HIS A 73 -9.95 -1.59 -2.42
N PRO A 74 -11.01 -1.26 -3.18
CA PRO A 74 -12.00 -2.25 -3.62
C PRO A 74 -11.45 -3.29 -4.60
N ARG A 75 -10.36 -2.97 -5.31
CA ARG A 75 -9.74 -3.88 -6.28
C ARG A 75 -8.78 -4.87 -5.62
N ASP A 76 -7.96 -4.39 -4.69
CA ASP A 76 -6.82 -5.16 -4.18
C ASP A 76 -7.08 -5.75 -2.80
N GLY A 77 -8.07 -5.23 -2.06
CA GLY A 77 -8.41 -5.72 -0.72
C GLY A 77 -7.54 -5.16 0.40
N PHE A 78 -6.68 -4.18 0.10
CA PHE A 78 -5.85 -3.52 1.10
C PHE A 78 -6.71 -2.57 1.94
N SER A 79 -6.53 -2.62 3.25
CA SER A 79 -7.01 -1.59 4.17
C SER A 79 -5.95 -0.52 4.37
N LEU A 80 -6.44 0.68 4.66
CA LEU A 80 -5.68 1.85 5.04
C LEU A 80 -6.36 2.43 6.26
N SER A 81 -5.56 2.69 7.29
CA SER A 81 -6.05 3.28 8.53
C SER A 81 -5.12 4.40 8.95
N TYR A 82 -5.72 5.49 9.40
CA TYR A 82 -4.99 6.64 9.95
C TYR A 82 -5.28 6.77 11.43
N THR A 83 -4.25 7.15 12.18
CA THR A 83 -4.42 7.71 13.52
C THR A 83 -3.91 9.15 13.53
N SER A 84 -3.97 9.82 14.69
CA SER A 84 -3.42 11.17 14.83
C SER A 84 -1.92 11.28 14.54
N GLY A 85 -1.17 10.18 14.54
CA GLY A 85 0.28 10.18 14.34
C GLY A 85 0.82 9.03 13.50
N SER A 86 -0.02 8.14 12.98
CA SER A 86 0.43 7.00 12.19
C SER A 86 -0.48 6.72 10.99
N CYS A 87 0.06 5.95 10.06
CA CYS A 87 -0.64 5.40 8.91
C CYS A 87 -0.22 3.95 8.76
N TYR A 88 -1.18 3.04 8.63
CA TYR A 88 -0.90 1.63 8.41
C TYR A 88 -1.77 1.05 7.30
N VAL A 89 -1.21 0.05 6.64
CA VAL A 89 -1.81 -0.69 5.53
C VAL A 89 -1.70 -2.17 5.84
N SER A 90 -2.80 -2.91 5.71
CA SER A 90 -2.83 -4.36 5.79
C SER A 90 -3.59 -4.98 4.62
N ASP A 91 -3.34 -6.26 4.35
CA ASP A 91 -4.10 -7.03 3.36
C ASP A 91 -5.22 -7.84 4.01
N GLU A 92 -6.38 -7.22 4.24
CA GLU A 92 -7.51 -7.86 4.94
C GLU A 92 -8.06 -9.11 4.24
N LEU A 93 -7.89 -9.21 2.92
CA LEU A 93 -8.43 -10.31 2.13
C LEU A 93 -7.48 -11.50 1.99
N GLY A 94 -6.24 -11.36 2.47
CA GLY A 94 -5.26 -12.44 2.48
C GLY A 94 -4.82 -12.93 1.12
N HIS A 95 -4.68 -11.98 0.21
CA HIS A 95 -4.12 -12.24 -1.10
C HIS A 95 -2.60 -12.40 -1.07
N PHE A 96 -1.93 -11.91 -0.04
CA PHE A 96 -0.49 -11.96 0.12
C PHE A 96 -0.02 -13.36 0.50
N ASN A 97 0.91 -13.92 -0.26
CA ASN A 97 1.57 -15.15 0.12
C ASN A 97 2.87 -14.80 0.83
N LEU A 98 2.83 -14.69 2.16
CA LEU A 98 3.98 -14.29 2.98
C LEU A 98 5.22 -15.15 2.73
N GLU A 99 5.06 -16.47 2.56
CA GLU A 99 6.21 -17.35 2.32
C GLU A 99 6.91 -17.06 0.99
N ARG A 100 6.15 -16.68 -0.04
CA ARG A 100 6.67 -16.38 -1.38
C ARG A 100 7.18 -14.95 -1.50
N ASP A 101 6.41 -14.00 -0.97
CA ASP A 101 6.51 -12.59 -1.33
C ASP A 101 7.33 -11.80 -0.30
N ARG A 102 7.66 -12.37 0.88
CA ARG A 102 8.39 -11.69 1.96
C ARG A 102 9.73 -11.12 1.53
N ALA A 103 10.59 -11.91 0.89
CA ALA A 103 11.93 -11.45 0.54
C ALA A 103 11.89 -10.28 -0.47
N GLN A 104 10.94 -10.31 -1.41
CA GLN A 104 10.72 -9.21 -2.34
C GLN A 104 10.19 -7.97 -1.60
N LEU A 105 9.21 -8.16 -0.72
CA LEU A 105 8.63 -7.07 0.07
C LEU A 105 9.68 -6.40 0.97
N GLU A 106 10.52 -7.17 1.65
CA GLU A 106 11.62 -6.66 2.48
C GLU A 106 12.62 -5.83 1.65
N SER A 107 13.05 -6.35 0.49
CA SER A 107 13.99 -5.66 -0.40
C SER A 107 13.41 -4.34 -0.93
N SER A 108 12.15 -4.35 -1.39
CA SER A 108 11.51 -3.14 -1.93
C SER A 108 11.15 -2.13 -0.83
N LEU A 109 10.88 -2.60 0.40
CA LEU A 109 10.71 -1.71 1.55
C LEU A 109 12.03 -1.03 1.95
N GLU A 110 13.17 -1.71 1.81
CA GLU A 110 14.50 -1.09 2.00
C GLU A 110 14.73 0.07 1.01
N GLU A 111 14.36 -0.11 -0.27
CA GLU A 111 14.44 0.95 -1.28
C GLU A 111 13.53 2.15 -0.96
N LEU A 112 12.30 1.88 -0.48
CA LEU A 112 11.40 2.94 -0.03
C LEU A 112 11.95 3.67 1.19
N ARG A 113 12.53 2.96 2.16
CA ARG A 113 13.18 3.57 3.32
C ARG A 113 14.33 4.48 2.89
N ASP A 114 15.20 4.04 1.99
CA ASP A 114 16.30 4.87 1.48
C ASP A 114 15.78 6.12 0.75
N THR A 115 14.59 6.03 0.15
CA THR A 115 13.96 7.14 -0.56
C THR A 115 13.32 8.16 0.39
N TYR A 116 12.63 7.72 1.45
CA TYR A 116 11.79 8.57 2.30
C TYR A 116 12.42 8.91 3.64
N THR A 117 13.21 8.00 4.20
CA THR A 117 13.77 8.08 5.55
C THR A 117 15.18 7.46 5.60
N PRO A 118 16.14 7.95 4.80
CA PRO A 118 17.47 7.32 4.65
C PRO A 118 18.28 7.27 5.95
N ASP A 119 18.04 8.24 6.85
CA ASP A 119 18.81 8.38 8.08
C ASP A 119 18.28 7.51 9.24
N LEU A 120 17.14 6.84 9.06
CA LEU A 120 16.58 5.98 10.11
C LEU A 120 17.41 4.70 10.27
N PRO A 121 17.92 4.42 11.49
CA PRO A 121 18.66 3.20 11.74
C PRO A 121 17.71 2.00 11.78
N ARG A 122 18.21 0.82 11.38
CA ARG A 122 17.48 -0.42 11.57
C ARG A 122 17.27 -0.69 13.06
N ASP A 123 16.03 -0.99 13.42
CA ASP A 123 15.67 -1.26 14.80
C ASP A 123 15.77 -2.76 15.09
N HIS A 124 16.76 -3.13 15.89
CA HIS A 124 17.01 -4.51 16.30
C HIS A 124 16.21 -4.94 17.53
N SER A 125 15.42 -4.03 18.13
CA SER A 125 14.58 -4.31 19.31
C SER A 125 13.17 -4.78 18.96
N LEU A 126 12.82 -4.84 17.67
CA LEU A 126 11.54 -5.34 17.22
C LEU A 126 11.48 -6.86 17.38
N GLU A 127 10.63 -7.33 18.29
CA GLU A 127 10.23 -8.73 18.42
C GLU A 127 8.78 -8.88 17.95
N PRO A 128 8.38 -9.98 17.29
CA PRO A 128 9.14 -11.21 17.01
C PRO A 128 10.04 -11.13 15.76
N GLU A 129 10.79 -12.20 15.47
CA GLU A 129 11.67 -12.43 14.29
C GLU A 129 11.02 -12.13 12.91
N TRP A 130 9.72 -11.94 12.93
CA TRP A 130 8.86 -11.64 11.80
C TRP A 130 8.55 -10.14 11.70
N SER A 131 9.29 -9.28 12.39
CA SER A 131 9.19 -7.83 12.25
C SER A 131 10.51 -7.23 11.76
N ILE A 132 10.39 -6.22 10.91
CA ILE A 132 11.51 -5.42 10.43
C ILE A 132 11.09 -3.96 10.46
N GLY A 133 11.97 -3.07 10.90
CA GLY A 133 11.68 -1.65 10.89
C GLY A 133 12.92 -0.80 11.04
N TRP A 134 12.74 0.47 10.71
CA TRP A 134 13.73 1.52 10.85
C TRP A 134 13.09 2.62 11.67
N MET A 135 13.64 2.85 12.86
CA MET A 135 13.00 3.67 13.88
C MET A 135 14.04 4.54 14.58
N GLU A 136 13.65 5.76 14.92
CA GLU A 136 14.41 6.63 15.81
C GLU A 136 13.69 6.74 17.15
N GLY A 137 14.43 6.60 18.24
CA GLY A 137 13.91 6.66 19.61
C GLY A 137 13.70 5.27 20.24
N PRO A 138 13.75 5.17 21.58
CA PRO A 138 13.64 3.88 22.28
C PRO A 138 12.19 3.38 22.34
N THR A 139 12.01 2.07 22.55
CA THR A 139 10.70 1.45 22.79
C THR A 139 9.96 2.12 23.94
N GLY A 140 8.71 2.54 23.68
CA GLY A 140 7.86 3.24 24.63
C GLY A 140 8.01 4.76 24.67
N ASP A 141 8.96 5.37 23.93
CA ASP A 141 9.01 6.83 23.79
C ASP A 141 7.88 7.30 22.86
N PRO A 142 7.03 8.25 23.28
CA PRO A 142 5.96 8.80 22.43
C PRO A 142 6.49 9.53 21.19
N ARG A 143 7.76 9.93 21.19
CA ARG A 143 8.43 10.57 20.05
C ARG A 143 9.09 9.57 19.11
N ARG A 144 9.02 8.27 19.44
CA ARG A 144 9.54 7.23 18.57
C ARG A 144 8.78 7.24 17.26
N TRP A 145 9.51 7.35 16.15
CA TRP A 145 8.94 7.43 14.83
C TRP A 145 9.72 6.56 13.85
N GLY A 146 9.11 6.25 12.71
CA GLY A 146 9.75 5.45 11.67
C GLY A 146 8.79 4.50 10.97
N ILE A 147 9.37 3.63 10.15
CA ILE A 147 8.64 2.67 9.31
C ILE A 147 8.88 1.28 9.85
N PHE A 148 7.83 0.49 9.98
CA PHE A 148 7.97 -0.92 10.35
C PHE A 148 6.97 -1.79 9.61
N MET A 149 7.36 -3.05 9.49
CA MET A 149 6.59 -4.13 8.92
C MET A 149 6.47 -5.23 9.97
N MET A 150 5.26 -5.75 10.13
CA MET A 150 5.01 -6.91 10.96
C MET A 150 4.44 -8.04 10.11
N PHE A 151 4.96 -9.24 10.33
CA PHE A 151 4.34 -10.49 9.98
C PHE A 151 4.04 -11.26 11.28
N GLY A 152 2.85 -11.82 11.44
CA GLY A 152 2.57 -12.87 12.43
C GLY A 152 2.89 -12.60 13.91
N ALA A 153 1.85 -12.32 14.69
CA ALA A 153 1.54 -12.89 16.01
C ALA A 153 0.11 -12.46 16.33
N GLY A 154 -0.88 -13.19 15.78
CA GLY A 154 -2.30 -12.79 15.77
C GLY A 154 -2.76 -12.10 14.48
N PHE A 155 -1.82 -11.63 13.65
CA PHE A 155 -2.08 -11.12 12.30
C PHE A 155 -1.82 -12.23 11.27
N SER A 156 -2.84 -12.59 10.48
CA SER A 156 -2.71 -13.53 9.37
C SER A 156 -2.05 -12.89 8.13
N GLN A 157 -1.80 -11.58 8.16
CA GLN A 157 -1.52 -10.74 7.00
C GLN A 157 -0.36 -9.78 7.25
N PRO A 158 0.40 -9.37 6.22
CA PRO A 158 1.41 -8.33 6.37
C PRO A 158 0.74 -7.01 6.78
N LEU A 159 1.40 -6.30 7.68
CA LEU A 159 1.06 -4.93 8.03
C LEU A 159 2.28 -4.05 7.82
N LEU A 160 2.14 -3.01 7.01
CA LEU A 160 3.11 -1.94 6.87
C LEU A 160 2.60 -0.72 7.62
N SER A 161 3.47 -0.07 8.36
CA SER A 161 3.12 1.09 9.16
C SER A 161 4.22 2.12 9.12
N ILE A 162 3.80 3.38 9.19
CA ILE A 162 4.65 4.50 9.53
C ILE A 162 4.06 5.23 10.73
N THR A 163 4.91 5.50 11.71
CA THR A 163 4.66 6.53 12.72
C THR A 163 5.37 7.80 12.25
N TYR A 164 4.60 8.87 12.06
CA TYR A 164 5.14 10.17 11.64
C TYR A 164 5.93 10.82 12.79
N PRO A 165 7.00 11.59 12.48
CA PRO A 165 7.71 12.34 13.50
C PRO A 165 6.78 13.35 14.19
N GLU A 166 7.14 13.79 15.39
CA GLU A 166 6.33 14.73 16.18
C GLU A 166 6.06 16.03 15.39
N GLU A 167 7.10 16.57 14.77
CA GLU A 167 7.07 17.76 13.89
C GLU A 167 6.67 17.43 12.43
N GLY A 168 6.27 16.18 12.16
CA GLY A 168 5.88 15.69 10.85
C GLY A 168 4.45 16.01 10.44
N PRO A 169 4.04 15.56 9.24
CA PRO A 169 2.66 15.70 8.78
C PRO A 169 1.71 14.96 9.73
N LYS A 170 0.56 15.57 10.01
CA LYS A 170 -0.51 14.96 10.82
C LYS A 170 -1.70 14.66 9.92
N PRO A 171 -2.21 13.40 9.91
CA PRO A 171 -3.40 13.07 9.15
C PRO A 171 -4.56 14.00 9.53
N PRO A 172 -5.39 14.42 8.54
CA PRO A 172 -6.62 15.14 8.81
C PRO A 172 -7.48 14.45 9.86
N THR A 173 -8.16 15.23 10.70
CA THR A 173 -9.11 14.73 11.72
C THR A 173 -10.35 14.08 11.14
N GLU A 174 -10.53 14.10 9.83
CA GLU A 174 -11.57 13.33 9.12
C GLU A 174 -11.09 11.92 8.75
N PHE A 175 -9.78 11.69 8.73
CA PHE A 175 -9.16 10.39 8.46
C PHE A 175 -8.88 9.64 9.76
N ALA A 176 -8.51 10.39 10.81
CA ALA A 176 -8.37 9.87 12.15
C ALA A 176 -9.70 10.05 12.92
N PRO A 177 -10.17 9.03 13.65
CA PRO A 177 -11.35 9.10 14.50
C PRO A 177 -11.23 10.11 15.66
#